data_AF-A0A3S4HTQ9-F1
#
_entry.id   AF-A0A3S4HTQ9-F1
#
_cell.length_a   1.000
_cell.length_b   1.000
_cell.length_c   1.000
_cell.angle_alpha   90.00
_cell.angle_beta   90.00
_cell.angle_gamma   90.00
#
_symmetry.space_group_name_H-M   'P 1'
#
loop_
_entity.id
_entity.type
_entity.pdbx_description
1 polymer ?
#
loop_
_entity_poly.entity_id
_entity_poly.type
_entity_poly.pdbx_seq_one_letter_code
_entity_poly.pdbx_strand_id
1 'polypeptide(L)'
;MKPPPGRWARGLANAVGLAIAERTLGAQFNRPDHEIVDHYTYVFMGDGCLMEGISHEVCSLAGTLGLGKLIGFLRSQRHLH
;
A
#
# COMPACT_ATOMS: atom_id res chain seq x y z
N MET A 1 -15.05 -12.65 17.08
CA MET A 1 -13.76 -12.46 17.78
C MET A 1 -12.98 -11.36 17.05
N LYS A 2 -12.79 -10.18 17.67
CA LYS A 2 -12.08 -9.04 17.06
C LYS A 2 -10.56 -9.28 17.22
N PRO A 3 -9.75 -9.27 16.15
CA PRO A 3 -8.29 -9.41 16.28
C PRO A 3 -7.71 -8.26 17.12
N PRO A 4 -6.55 -8.49 17.76
CA PRO A 4 -5.96 -7.50 18.67
C PRO A 4 -5.60 -6.20 17.92
N PRO A 5 -5.61 -5.04 18.61
CA PRO A 5 -5.27 -3.75 18.00
C PRO A 5 -3.89 -3.79 17.34
N GLY A 6 -3.74 -3.11 16.20
CA GLY A 6 -2.51 -3.04 15.42
C GLY A 6 -2.37 -4.12 14.34
N ARG A 7 -3.35 -5.02 14.15
CA ARG A 7 -3.32 -6.02 13.07
C ARG A 7 -3.93 -5.54 11.76
N TRP A 8 -4.72 -4.47 11.77
CA TRP A 8 -5.55 -4.11 10.64
C TRP A 8 -4.78 -3.33 9.56
N ALA A 9 -3.91 -2.39 9.95
CA ALA A 9 -3.15 -1.57 8.99
C ALA A 9 -1.84 -2.21 8.49
N ARG A 10 -1.39 -3.32 9.08
CA ARG A 10 -0.13 -3.97 8.65
C ARG A 10 -0.16 -4.48 7.21
N GLY A 11 -1.34 -4.86 6.71
CA GLY A 11 -1.50 -5.22 5.29
C GLY A 11 -1.19 -4.05 4.36
N LEU A 12 -1.63 -2.84 4.73
CA LEU A 12 -1.34 -1.61 4.00
C LEU A 12 0.15 -1.25 4.10
N ALA A 13 0.75 -1.36 5.27
CA ALA A 13 2.18 -1.12 5.47
C ALA A 13 3.05 -2.06 4.61
N ASN A 14 2.71 -3.35 4.55
CA ASN A 14 3.40 -4.32 3.71
C ASN A 14 3.26 -3.99 2.22
N ALA A 15 2.06 -3.58 1.77
CA ALA A 15 1.83 -3.18 0.39
C ALA A 15 2.67 -1.95 -0.01
N VAL A 16 2.78 -0.96 0.87
CA VAL A 16 3.67 0.19 0.66
C VAL A 16 5.12 -0.26 0.55
N GLY A 17 5.58 -1.18 1.41
CA GLY A 17 6.93 -1.75 1.34
C GLY A 17 7.21 -2.47 0.01
N LEU A 18 6.26 -3.25 -0.51
CA LEU A 18 6.39 -3.92 -1.81
C LEU A 18 6.46 -2.91 -2.97
N ALA A 19 5.65 -1.85 -2.94
CA ALA A 19 5.72 -0.80 -3.95
C ALA A 19 7.05 0.00 -3.91
N ILE A 20 7.63 0.20 -2.72
CA ILE A 20 8.97 0.78 -2.58
C ILE A 20 10.03 -0.16 -3.17
N ALA A 21 9.92 -1.47 -2.90
CA ALA A 21 10.83 -2.47 -3.44
C ALA A 21 10.75 -2.53 -4.98
N GLU A 22 9.55 -2.54 -5.56
CA GLU A 22 9.33 -2.51 -7.01
C GLU A 22 10.02 -1.31 -7.65
N ARG A 23 9.78 -0.10 -7.14
CA ARG A 23 10.41 1.12 -7.65
C ARG A 23 11.93 1.09 -7.53
N THR A 24 12.44 0.60 -6.41
CA THR A 24 13.88 0.54 -6.15
C THR A 24 14.57 -0.45 -7.08
N LEU A 25 14.00 -1.64 -7.25
CA LEU A 25 14.54 -2.67 -8.13
C LEU A 25 14.39 -2.28 -9.60
N GLY A 26 13.26 -1.69 -9.99
CA GLY A 26 13.06 -1.16 -11.35
C GLY A 26 14.11 -0.10 -11.69
N ALA A 27 14.40 0.84 -10.77
CA ALA A 27 15.42 1.85 -10.97
C ALA A 27 16.86 1.29 -11.04
N GLN A 28 17.13 0.16 -10.38
CA GLN A 28 18.46 -0.46 -10.36
C GLN A 28 18.72 -1.39 -11.54
N PHE A 29 17.68 -2.11 -12.01
CA PHE A 29 17.86 -3.22 -12.93
C PHE A 29 17.23 -3.02 -14.30
N ASN A 30 16.21 -2.15 -14.43
CA ASN A 30 15.63 -1.89 -15.75
C ASN A 30 16.61 -1.11 -16.62
N ARG A 31 16.70 -1.49 -17.89
CA ARG A 31 17.52 -0.84 -18.91
C ARG A 31 16.63 -0.38 -20.06
N PRO A 32 17.10 0.53 -20.93
CA PRO A 32 16.43 0.79 -22.19
C PRO A 32 16.16 -0.54 -22.92
N ASP A 33 14.90 -0.76 -23.32
CA ASP A 33 14.37 -1.97 -23.96
C ASP A 33 14.36 -3.25 -23.11
N HIS A 34 14.60 -3.16 -21.79
CA HIS A 34 14.54 -4.33 -20.90
C HIS A 34 14.02 -3.98 -19.52
N GLU A 35 12.71 -4.17 -19.32
CA GLU A 35 12.04 -4.00 -18.03
C GLU A 35 11.95 -5.35 -17.32
N ILE A 36 12.78 -5.54 -16.29
CA ILE A 36 12.83 -6.76 -15.48
C ILE A 36 11.81 -6.69 -14.35
N VAL A 37 11.69 -5.50 -13.74
CA VAL A 37 10.78 -5.24 -12.63
C VAL A 37 9.80 -4.15 -13.06
N ASP A 38 8.60 -4.59 -13.45
CA ASP A 38 7.47 -3.74 -13.75
C ASP A 38 6.17 -4.44 -13.31
N HIS A 39 5.66 -4.09 -12.12
CA HIS A 39 4.40 -4.64 -11.63
C HIS A 39 3.65 -3.67 -10.73
N TYR A 40 2.34 -3.86 -10.63
CA TYR A 40 1.48 -3.11 -9.72
C TYR A 40 1.32 -3.84 -8.39
N THR A 41 1.21 -3.05 -7.32
CA THR A 41 0.84 -3.55 -5.99
C THR A 41 -0.58 -3.12 -5.66
N TYR A 42 -1.45 -4.10 -5.40
CA TYR A 42 -2.84 -3.87 -5.03
C TYR A 42 -3.10 -4.26 -3.58
N VAL A 43 -3.87 -3.45 -2.86
CA VAL A 43 -4.26 -3.74 -1.47
C VAL A 43 -5.72 -3.44 -1.22
N PHE A 44 -6.41 -4.37 -0.56
CA PHE A 44 -7.76 -4.15 -0.04
C PHE A 44 -7.69 -3.73 1.42
N MET A 45 -8.41 -2.68 1.78
CA MET A 45 -8.48 -2.15 3.14
C MET A 45 -9.91 -1.77 3.49
N GLY A 46 -10.24 -1.76 4.78
CA GLY A 46 -11.52 -1.27 5.29
C GLY A 46 -11.33 -0.05 6.19
N ASP A 47 -12.43 0.56 6.62
CA ASP A 47 -12.39 1.75 7.48
C ASP A 47 -11.57 1.51 8.77
N GLY A 48 -11.65 0.29 9.34
CA GLY A 48 -10.84 -0.09 10.51
C GLY A 48 -9.33 -0.14 10.27
N CYS A 49 -8.88 -0.28 9.02
CA CYS A 49 -7.46 -0.16 8.66
C CYS A 49 -7.00 1.31 8.65
N LEU A 50 -7.88 2.25 8.28
CA LEU A 50 -7.59 3.69 8.22
C LEU A 50 -7.65 4.38 9.59
N MET A 51 -8.29 3.74 10.56
CA MET A 51 -8.40 4.24 11.94
C MET A 51 -7.15 3.95 12.78
N GLU A 52 -6.22 3.12 12.31
CA GLU A 52 -4.95 2.86 13.00
C GLU A 52 -3.90 3.90 12.59
N GLY A 53 -3.16 4.49 13.53
CA GLY A 53 -2.17 5.54 13.24
C GLY A 53 -1.14 5.17 12.16
N ILE A 54 -0.77 3.87 12.08
CA ILE A 54 0.15 3.34 11.06
C ILE A 54 -0.35 3.64 9.65
N SER A 55 -1.66 3.63 9.37
CA SER A 55 -2.15 3.93 8.02
C SER A 55 -1.82 5.35 7.60
N HIS A 56 -1.83 6.30 8.53
CA HIS A 56 -1.52 7.70 8.25
C HIS A 56 -0.03 7.88 7.94
N GLU A 57 0.84 7.20 8.68
CA GLU A 57 2.29 7.20 8.44
C GLU A 57 2.63 6.64 7.05
N VAL A 58 2.10 5.46 6.72
CA VAL A 58 2.44 4.77 5.47
C VAL A 58 1.79 5.43 4.24
N CYS A 59 0.58 5.99 4.36
CA CYS A 59 -0.03 6.77 3.29
C CYS A 59 0.73 8.09 3.03
N SER A 60 1.16 8.77 4.09
CA SER A 60 1.98 9.98 3.97
C SER A 60 3.32 9.68 3.28
N LEU A 61 3.97 8.59 3.67
CA LEU A 61 5.21 8.11 3.02
C LEU A 61 4.98 7.74 1.55
N ALA A 62 3.92 6.98 1.23
CA ALA A 62 3.60 6.60 -0.14
C ALA A 62 3.32 7.82 -1.03
N GLY A 63 2.63 8.83 -0.49
CA GLY A 63 2.38 10.10 -1.17
C GLY A 63 3.66 10.89 -1.42
N THR A 64 4.52 10.99 -0.40
CA THR A 64 5.81 11.70 -0.50
C THR A 64 6.76 11.04 -1.50
N LEU A 65 6.79 9.71 -1.53
CA LEU A 65 7.60 8.96 -2.47
C LEU A 65 6.99 8.94 -3.88
N GLY A 66 5.71 9.26 -4.07
CA GLY A 66 5.05 9.21 -5.38
C GLY A 66 4.97 7.79 -5.94
N LEU A 67 4.47 6.84 -5.14
CA LEU A 67 4.34 5.43 -5.53
C LEU A 67 3.16 5.23 -6.51
N GLY A 68 3.35 5.57 -7.78
CA GLY A 68 2.29 5.52 -8.81
C GLY A 68 1.77 4.14 -9.17
N LYS A 69 2.48 3.06 -8.80
CA LYS A 69 2.09 1.66 -9.03
C LYS A 69 1.45 0.99 -7.82
N LEU A 70 1.18 1.75 -6.74
CA LEU A 70 0.43 1.28 -5.56
C LEU A 70 -1.04 1.70 -5.68
N ILE A 71 -1.95 0.72 -5.67
CA ILE A 71 -3.39 0.96 -5.81
C ILE A 71 -4.13 0.36 -4.62
N GLY A 72 -4.87 1.21 -3.90
CA GLY A 72 -5.64 0.84 -2.72
C GLY A 72 -7.14 0.81 -2.99
N PHE A 73 -7.80 -0.29 -2.65
CA PHE A 73 -9.26 -0.42 -2.66
C PHE A 73 -9.81 -0.28 -1.24
N LEU A 74 -10.51 0.81 -0.99
CA LEU A 74 -11.21 1.04 0.28
C LEU A 74 -12.62 0.44 0.22
N ARG A 75 -12.87 -0.57 1.05
CA ARG A 75 -14.22 -1.04 1.35
C ARG A 75 -14.79 -0.17 2.47
N SER A 76 -15.44 0.93 2.09
CA SER A 76 -16.18 1.78 3.01
C SER A 76 -17.51 1.12 3.38
N GLN A 77 -17.70 0.83 4.67
CA GLN A 77 -18.97 0.35 5.21
C GLN A 77 -19.81 1.56 5.61
N ARG A 78 -20.28 2.35 4.63
CA ARG A 78 -21.32 3.33 4.91
C ARG A 78 -22.60 2.58 5.24
N HIS A 79 -23.01 2.70 6.50
CA HIS A 79 -24.30 2.22 6.99
C HIS A 79 -25.39 2.88 6.15
N LEU A 80 -25.94 2.16 5.16
CA LEU A 80 -27.21 2.52 4.55
C LEU A 80 -28.27 2.30 5.64
N HIS A 81 -28.63 3.39 6.31
CA HIS A 81 -29.95 3.57 6.90
C HIS A 81 -30.79 4.39 5.94
#